data_AF-A0A358MGT8-F1
#
_entry.id   AF-A0A358MGT8-F1
#
_cell.length_a   1.000
_cell.length_b   1.000
_cell.length_c   1.000
_cell.angle_alpha   90.00
_cell.angle_beta   90.00
_cell.angle_gamma   90.00
#
_symmetry.space_group_name_H-M   'P 1'
#
loop_
_entity.id
_entity.type
_entity.pdbx_description
1 polymer ?
#
loop_
_entity_poly.entity_id
_entity_poly.type
_entity_poly.pdbx_seq_one_letter_code
_entity_poly.pdbx_strand_id
1 'polypeptide(L)'
;MRVKPLLTSLLIAAFAGAPAAANDETAQGLSLLERGAQLLFQGLMKDVEPALREFEGAIGQMQPQLRQFLLEMGPAFIALTEKMGDLSHYELPEMLPNGDIILRRKPEATPIDPAAPRPEDIEL
;
A
#
# COMPACT_ATOMS: atom_id res chain seq x y z
N MET A 1 49.07 27.11 -56.36
CA MET A 1 47.74 27.70 -56.08
C MET A 1 47.23 27.16 -54.75
N ARG A 2 46.88 28.06 -53.83
CA ARG A 2 46.20 27.78 -52.57
C ARG A 2 44.73 27.39 -52.80
N VAL A 3 44.11 26.95 -51.70
CA VAL A 3 42.68 26.90 -51.33
C VAL A 3 41.85 25.73 -51.89
N LYS A 4 41.16 24.89 -51.10
CA LYS A 4 40.58 25.05 -49.75
C LYS A 4 40.30 23.68 -49.08
N PRO A 5 40.66 23.45 -47.81
CA PRO A 5 40.07 22.41 -46.97
C PRO A 5 38.75 22.93 -46.37
N LEU A 6 37.73 23.17 -47.20
CA LEU A 6 36.44 23.71 -46.73
C LEU A 6 35.35 22.65 -46.61
N LEU A 7 35.57 21.45 -47.15
CA LEU A 7 34.52 20.44 -47.24
C LEU A 7 34.44 19.52 -46.00
N THR A 8 35.53 19.38 -45.25
CA THR A 8 35.55 18.53 -44.05
C THR A 8 35.13 19.25 -42.76
N SER A 9 35.04 20.58 -42.76
CA SER A 9 34.66 21.33 -41.55
C SER A 9 33.15 21.51 -41.35
N LEU A 10 32.33 21.23 -42.38
CA LEU A 10 30.89 21.51 -42.31
C LEU A 10 30.08 20.40 -41.62
N LEU A 11 30.61 19.18 -41.51
CA LEU A 11 29.90 18.05 -40.90
C LEU A 11 30.02 18.02 -39.35
N ILE A 12 30.98 18.74 -38.77
CA ILE A 12 31.20 18.76 -37.31
C ILE A 12 30.40 19.91 -36.63
N ALA A 13 29.97 20.92 -37.40
CA ALA A 13 29.20 22.05 -36.87
C ALA A 13 27.72 21.73 -36.60
N ALA A 14 27.20 20.61 -37.09
CA ALA A 14 25.80 20.20 -36.89
C ALA A 14 25.51 19.62 -35.49
N PHE A 15 26.54 19.35 -34.68
CA PHE A 15 26.38 18.72 -33.35
C PHE A 15 26.73 19.65 -32.17
N ALA A 16 27.10 20.91 -32.44
CA ALA A 16 27.55 21.87 -31.42
C ALA A 16 26.52 22.97 -31.09
N GLY A 17 25.32 22.94 -31.69
CA GLY A 17 24.30 23.97 -31.55
C GLY A 17 23.12 23.55 -30.65
N ALA A 18 23.14 24.06 -29.41
CA ALA A 18 22.00 24.27 -28.49
C ALA A 18 21.63 23.15 -27.49
N PRO A 19 22.01 23.30 -26.20
CA PRO A 19 21.24 22.73 -25.09
C PRO A 19 20.00 23.59 -24.70
N ALA A 20 19.64 24.60 -25.50
CA ALA A 20 18.54 25.52 -25.17
C ALA A 20 17.19 25.17 -25.82
N ALA A 21 17.17 24.46 -26.95
CA ALA A 21 15.95 24.02 -27.62
C ALA A 21 15.40 22.68 -27.10
N ALA A 22 16.27 21.87 -26.47
CA ALA A 22 15.90 20.60 -25.86
C ALA A 22 14.87 20.77 -24.73
N ASN A 23 14.90 21.90 -24.02
CA ASN A 23 14.08 22.11 -22.83
C ASN A 23 12.57 22.18 -23.17
N ASP A 24 12.22 22.82 -24.28
CA ASP A 24 10.83 23.01 -24.72
C ASP A 24 10.25 21.73 -25.34
N GLU A 25 11.05 20.99 -26.12
CA GLU A 25 10.67 19.65 -26.59
C GLU A 25 10.53 18.64 -25.45
N THR A 26 11.42 18.68 -24.45
CA THR A 26 11.27 17.82 -23.25
C THR A 26 10.05 18.19 -22.42
N ALA A 27 9.73 19.47 -22.27
CA ALA A 27 8.52 19.91 -21.56
C ALA A 27 7.25 19.46 -22.28
N GLN A 28 7.23 19.56 -23.61
CA GLN A 28 6.13 19.03 -24.43
C GLN A 28 6.06 17.50 -24.35
N GLY A 29 7.19 16.80 -24.39
CA GLY A 29 7.24 15.33 -24.23
C GLY A 29 6.71 14.86 -22.87
N LEU A 30 7.05 15.56 -21.79
CA LEU A 30 6.52 15.32 -20.45
C LEU A 30 5.01 15.55 -20.39
N SER A 31 4.51 16.60 -21.03
CA SER A 31 3.06 16.88 -21.08
C SER A 31 2.28 15.82 -21.87
N LEU A 32 2.85 15.29 -22.96
CA LEU A 32 2.28 14.20 -23.74
C LEU A 32 2.32 12.87 -22.98
N LEU A 33 3.41 12.60 -22.25
CA LEU A 33 3.52 11.43 -21.38
C LEU A 33 2.50 11.48 -20.24
N GLU A 34 2.34 12.64 -19.59
CA GLU A 34 1.32 12.87 -18.57
C GLU A 34 -0.08 12.61 -19.12
N ARG A 35 -0.37 13.13 -20.32
CA ARG A 35 -1.63 12.88 -21.01
C ARG A 35 -1.85 11.40 -21.32
N GLY A 36 -0.79 10.71 -21.75
CA GLY A 36 -0.81 9.26 -21.98
C GLY A 36 -1.08 8.45 -20.71
N ALA A 37 -0.41 8.81 -19.61
CA ALA A 37 -0.62 8.19 -18.30
C ALA A 37 -2.05 8.43 -17.79
N GLN A 38 -2.61 9.62 -18.00
CA GLN A 38 -3.99 9.95 -17.63
C GLN A 38 -5.01 9.12 -18.42
N LEU A 39 -4.81 8.96 -19.73
CA LEU A 39 -5.67 8.12 -20.58
C LEU A 39 -5.58 6.64 -20.18
N LEU A 40 -4.37 6.15 -19.87
CA LEU A 40 -4.16 4.79 -19.38
C LEU A 40 -4.89 4.56 -18.05
N PHE A 41 -4.74 5.47 -17.10
CA PHE A 41 -5.40 5.38 -15.80
C PHE A 41 -6.92 5.42 -15.92
N GLN A 42 -7.47 6.26 -16.81
CA GLN A 42 -8.90 6.29 -17.09
C GLN A 42 -9.41 4.97 -17.70
N GLY A 43 -8.64 4.37 -18.60
CA GLY A 43 -8.94 3.04 -19.15
C GLY A 43 -8.97 1.97 -18.05
N LEU A 44 -7.92 1.94 -17.21
CA LEU A 44 -7.85 1.02 -16.08
C LEU A 44 -9.05 1.21 -15.13
N MET A 45 -9.34 2.43 -14.71
CA MET A 45 -10.45 2.73 -13.80
C MET A 45 -11.80 2.30 -14.36
N LYS A 46 -12.03 2.48 -15.67
CA LYS A 46 -13.24 2.02 -16.34
C LYS A 46 -13.40 0.50 -16.28
N ASP A 47 -12.29 -0.23 -16.34
CA ASP A 47 -12.29 -1.70 -16.25
C ASP A 47 -12.46 -2.19 -14.80
N VAL A 48 -11.99 -1.43 -13.79
CA VAL A 48 -12.15 -1.77 -12.36
C VAL A 48 -13.51 -1.35 -11.80
N GLU A 49 -14.15 -0.32 -12.37
CA GLU A 49 -15.45 0.21 -11.92
C GLU A 49 -16.54 -0.87 -11.71
N PRO A 50 -16.71 -1.88 -12.59
CA PRO A 50 -17.68 -2.95 -12.38
C PRO A 50 -17.37 -3.80 -11.15
N ALA A 51 -16.09 -4.14 -10.93
CA ALA A 51 -15.66 -4.93 -9.77
C ALA A 51 -15.84 -4.15 -8.46
N LEU A 52 -15.59 -2.84 -8.47
CA LEU A 52 -15.85 -1.97 -7.31
C LEU A 52 -17.35 -1.91 -6.98
N ARG A 53 -18.22 -1.78 -7.99
CA ARG A 53 -19.68 -1.80 -7.79
C ARG A 53 -20.19 -3.12 -7.22
N GLU A 54 -19.65 -4.24 -7.68
CA GLU A 54 -20.00 -5.56 -7.14
C GLU A 54 -19.54 -5.70 -5.68
N PHE A 55 -18.33 -5.24 -5.37
CA PHE A 55 -17.80 -5.21 -4.02
C PHE A 55 -18.62 -4.32 -3.07
N GLU A 56 -19.03 -3.12 -3.51
CA GLU A 56 -19.95 -2.25 -2.77
C GLU A 56 -21.28 -2.95 -2.48
N GLY A 57 -21.82 -3.68 -3.46
CA GLY A 57 -23.02 -4.49 -3.29
C GLY A 57 -22.86 -5.58 -2.22
N ALA A 58 -21.74 -6.31 -2.26
CA ALA A 58 -21.43 -7.35 -1.29
C ALA A 58 -21.27 -6.78 0.14
N ILE A 59 -20.57 -5.65 0.29
CA ILE A 59 -20.45 -4.94 1.57
C ILE A 59 -21.83 -4.48 2.05
N GLY A 60 -22.65 -3.90 1.16
CA GLY A 60 -23.99 -3.43 1.51
C GLY A 60 -24.87 -4.53 2.10
N GLN A 61 -24.75 -5.76 1.59
CA GLN A 61 -25.46 -6.93 2.13
C GLN A 61 -24.94 -7.36 3.51
N MET A 62 -23.64 -7.25 3.76
CA MET A 62 -23.02 -7.60 5.05
C MET A 62 -23.16 -6.49 6.11
N GLN A 63 -23.33 -5.23 5.71
CA GLN A 63 -23.45 -4.07 6.58
C GLN A 63 -24.43 -4.23 7.77
N PRO A 64 -25.68 -4.71 7.59
CA PRO A 64 -26.61 -4.89 8.70
C PRO A 64 -26.13 -5.96 9.70
N GLN A 65 -25.58 -7.07 9.21
CA GLN A 65 -25.07 -8.17 10.03
C GLN A 65 -23.82 -7.73 10.80
N LEU A 66 -22.91 -7.02 10.14
CA LEU A 66 -21.72 -6.43 10.76
C LEU A 66 -22.12 -5.44 11.86
N ARG A 67 -23.12 -4.58 11.61
CA ARG A 67 -23.63 -3.65 12.62
C ARG A 67 -24.20 -4.40 13.83
N GLN A 68 -25.00 -5.43 13.60
CA GLN A 68 -25.57 -6.23 14.68
C GLN A 68 -24.49 -6.96 15.48
N PHE A 69 -23.52 -7.57 14.80
CA PHE A 69 -22.35 -8.18 15.43
C PHE A 69 -21.56 -7.18 16.29
N LEU A 70 -21.29 -5.97 15.78
CA LEU A 70 -20.60 -4.94 16.55
C LEU A 70 -21.39 -4.48 17.79
N LEU A 71 -22.73 -4.48 17.72
CA LEU A 71 -23.58 -4.12 18.86
C LEU A 71 -23.65 -5.24 19.91
N GLU A 72 -23.79 -6.50 19.47
CA GLU A 72 -23.99 -7.65 20.36
C GLU A 72 -22.66 -8.21 20.88
N MET A 73 -21.68 -8.37 20.00
CA MET A 73 -20.39 -9.00 20.28
C MET A 73 -19.24 -8.00 20.46
N GLY A 74 -19.42 -6.74 20.04
CA GLY A 74 -18.37 -5.71 20.15
C GLY A 74 -17.86 -5.49 21.57
N PRO A 75 -18.71 -5.33 22.60
CA PRO A 75 -18.25 -5.15 23.98
C PRO A 75 -17.41 -6.35 24.48
N ALA A 76 -17.83 -7.57 24.16
CA ALA A 76 -17.10 -8.78 24.53
C ALA A 76 -15.77 -8.87 23.78
N PHE A 77 -15.74 -8.48 22.50
CA PHE A 77 -14.51 -8.44 21.70
C PHE A 77 -13.50 -7.41 22.24
N ILE A 78 -13.97 -6.22 22.62
CA ILE A 78 -13.12 -5.19 23.25
C ILE A 78 -12.51 -5.74 24.54
N ALA A 79 -13.33 -6.28 25.44
CA ALA A 79 -12.88 -6.86 26.70
C ALA A 79 -11.88 -8.02 26.49
N LEU A 80 -12.05 -8.79 25.41
CA LEU A 80 -11.11 -9.85 25.02
C LEU A 80 -9.76 -9.27 24.58
N THR A 81 -9.78 -8.25 23.72
CA THR A 81 -8.54 -7.59 23.25
C THR A 81 -7.78 -6.90 24.37
N GLU A 82 -8.47 -6.30 25.34
CA GLU A 82 -7.84 -5.72 26.53
C GLU A 82 -7.12 -6.78 27.38
N LYS A 83 -7.70 -7.98 27.50
CA LYS A 83 -7.09 -9.09 28.27
C LYS A 83 -5.93 -9.76 27.55
N MET A 84 -5.98 -9.85 26.22
CA MET A 84 -4.94 -10.51 25.42
C MET A 84 -3.70 -9.64 25.20
N GLY A 85 -3.84 -8.31 25.29
CA GLY A 85 -2.77 -7.37 25.00
C GLY A 85 -2.40 -7.37 23.51
N ASP A 86 -1.13 -7.15 23.21
CA ASP A 86 -0.67 -7.05 21.82
C ASP A 86 -0.62 -8.42 21.12
N LEU A 87 -1.60 -8.64 20.22
CA LEU A 87 -1.73 -9.84 19.39
C LEU A 87 -0.58 -10.02 18.39
N SER A 88 0.19 -8.97 18.08
CA SER A 88 1.31 -9.04 17.14
C SER A 88 2.41 -10.00 17.58
N HIS A 89 2.52 -10.22 18.90
CA HIS A 89 3.46 -11.15 19.53
C HIS A 89 3.09 -12.62 19.39
N TYR A 90 1.93 -12.95 18.80
CA TYR A 90 1.45 -14.33 18.68
C TYR A 90 1.38 -14.76 17.21
N GLU A 91 1.45 -16.08 17.01
CA GLU A 91 1.23 -16.74 15.72
C GLU A 91 -0.27 -16.89 15.43
N LEU A 92 -0.58 -17.38 14.23
CA LEU A 92 -1.97 -17.68 13.87
C LEU A 92 -2.53 -18.78 14.78
N PRO A 93 -3.86 -18.77 15.04
CA PRO A 93 -4.47 -19.79 15.87
C PRO A 93 -4.36 -21.20 15.28
N GLU A 94 -3.99 -22.16 16.13
CA GLU A 94 -3.95 -23.59 15.78
C GLU A 94 -5.12 -24.31 16.47
N MET A 95 -5.92 -25.05 15.70
CA MET A 95 -7.06 -25.81 16.21
C MET A 95 -6.61 -27.22 16.61
N LEU A 96 -6.80 -27.56 17.88
CA LEU A 96 -6.47 -28.87 18.42
C LEU A 96 -7.55 -29.92 18.11
N PRO A 97 -7.23 -31.22 18.20
CA PRO A 97 -8.19 -32.30 17.92
C PRO A 97 -9.44 -32.29 18.82
N ASN A 98 -9.36 -31.67 19.99
CA ASN A 98 -10.49 -31.50 20.92
C ASN A 98 -11.37 -30.28 20.61
N GLY A 99 -10.99 -29.44 19.64
CA GLY A 99 -11.71 -28.20 19.30
C GLY A 99 -11.22 -26.96 20.05
N ASP A 100 -10.25 -27.09 20.96
CA ASP A 100 -9.61 -25.94 21.58
C ASP A 100 -8.71 -25.21 20.58
N ILE A 101 -8.52 -23.91 20.81
CA ILE A 101 -7.65 -23.07 20.00
C ILE A 101 -6.45 -22.66 20.86
N ILE A 102 -5.25 -22.87 20.34
CA ILE A 102 -4.02 -22.38 20.96
C ILE A 102 -3.44 -21.21 20.16
N LEU A 103 -2.97 -20.19 20.88
CA LEU A 103 -2.25 -19.05 20.31
C LEU A 103 -0.81 -19.08 20.81
N ARG A 104 0.11 -19.53 19.94
CA ARG A 104 1.53 -19.65 20.28
C ARG A 104 2.20 -18.29 20.21
N ARG A 105 3.10 -17.99 21.14
CA ARG A 105 3.87 -16.75 21.12
C ARG A 105 5.02 -16.86 20.13
N LYS A 106 5.26 -15.82 19.34
CA LYS A 106 6.40 -15.73 18.42
C LYS A 106 7.71 -15.75 19.22
N PRO A 107 8.74 -16.45 18.73
CA PRO A 107 10.04 -16.50 19.39
C PRO A 107 10.76 -15.14 19.43
N GLU A 108 10.45 -14.26 18.47
CA GLU A 108 11.04 -12.90 18.36
C GLU A 108 10.33 -11.86 19.24
N ALA A 109 9.21 -12.22 19.88
CA ALA A 109 8.48 -11.30 20.74
C ALA A 109 9.29 -10.99 22.01
N THR A 110 9.39 -9.70 22.37
CA THR A 110 10.07 -9.24 23.60
C THR A 110 9.64 -10.09 24.80
N PRO A 111 10.55 -10.70 25.58
CA PRO A 111 10.17 -11.52 26.73
C PRO A 111 9.22 -10.78 27.67
N ILE A 112 8.15 -11.45 28.12
CA ILE A 112 7.30 -10.90 29.19
C ILE A 112 8.14 -10.94 30.46
N ASP A 113 8.33 -9.78 31.11
CA ASP A 113 8.95 -9.73 32.43
C ASP A 113 7.93 -10.25 33.47
N PRO A 114 8.16 -11.43 34.09
CA PRO A 114 7.24 -11.97 35.08
C PRO A 114 7.19 -11.15 36.36
N ALA A 115 8.12 -10.21 36.58
CA ALA A 115 8.12 -9.28 37.70
C ALA A 115 7.47 -7.92 37.37
N ALA A 116 7.06 -7.70 36.12
CA ALA A 116 6.31 -6.50 35.77
C ALA A 116 4.94 -6.50 36.48
N PRO A 117 4.52 -5.37 37.06
CA PRO A 117 3.21 -5.28 37.71
C PRO A 117 2.13 -5.59 36.68
N ARG A 118 1.27 -6.56 37.00
CA ARG A 118 0.16 -6.89 36.12
C ARG A 118 -0.88 -5.76 36.21
N PRO A 119 -1.69 -5.52 35.17
CA PRO A 119 -2.74 -4.51 35.21
C PRO A 119 -3.68 -4.67 36.41
N GLU A 120 -3.92 -5.90 36.85
CA GLU A 120 -4.71 -6.23 38.05
C GLU A 120 -4.03 -5.95 39.41
N ASP A 121 -2.71 -5.75 39.44
CA ASP A 121 -1.96 -5.48 40.67
C ASP A 121 -1.90 -3.97 41.00
N ILE A 122 -2.44 -3.12 40.13
CA ILE A 122 -2.58 -1.67 40.35
C ILE A 122 -3.94 -1.43 41.01
N GLU A 123 -4.04 -1.66 42.33
CA GLU A 123 -5.19 -1.18 43.12
C GLU A 123 -5.20 0.36 43.13
N LEU A 124 -6.37 0.97 42.87
CA LEU A 124 -6.63 2.42 42.93
C LEU A 124 -6.69 2.93 44.38
#